data_AF-A0A0A7S6U6-F1
#
_entry.id   AF-A0A0A7S6U6-F1
#
_cell.length_a   1.000
_cell.length_b   1.000
_cell.length_c   1.000
_cell.angle_alpha   90.00
_cell.angle_beta   90.00
_cell.angle_gamma   90.00
#
_symmetry.space_group_name_H-M   'P 1'
#
loop_
_entity.id
_entity.type
_entity.pdbx_description
1 polymer ?
#
loop_
_entity_poly.entity_id
_entity_poly.type
_entity_poly.pdbx_seq_one_letter_code
_entity_poly.pdbx_strand_id
1 'polypeptide(L)'
;MISAIIGVLLMCLVYNLWQDNRVAHQKINELSAKLLQLENNAIKQNKIITENENATRELENTSQEQQEKINELLKNNDCADQPVPVSISNSLYNRAKSLRQSTDTSKPAK
;
A
#
# COMPACT_ATOMS: atom_id res chain seq x y z
N MET A 1 -45.78 33.58 -49.23
CA MET A 1 -44.79 33.95 -48.20
C MET A 1 -44.97 33.14 -46.92
N ILE A 2 -46.16 33.12 -46.29
CA ILE A 2 -46.40 32.36 -45.05
C ILE A 2 -46.13 30.85 -45.21
N SER A 3 -46.57 30.23 -46.31
CA SER A 3 -46.32 28.81 -46.59
C SER A 3 -44.83 28.45 -46.68
N ALA A 4 -44.02 29.32 -47.27
CA ALA A 4 -42.58 29.12 -47.37
C ALA A 4 -41.90 29.22 -45.99
N ILE A 5 -42.33 30.17 -45.15
CA ILE A 5 -41.84 30.32 -43.78
C ILE A 5 -42.16 29.08 -42.94
N ILE A 6 -43.39 28.57 -43.03
CA ILE A 6 -43.80 27.34 -42.33
C ILE A 6 -42.96 26.13 -42.80
N GLY A 7 -42.73 26.00 -44.11
CA GLY A 7 -41.91 24.93 -44.66
C GLY A 7 -40.46 24.94 -44.14
N VAL A 8 -39.84 26.13 -44.06
CA VAL A 8 -38.48 26.29 -43.51
C VAL A 8 -38.45 25.93 -42.02
N LEU A 9 -39.42 26.39 -41.23
CA LEU A 9 -39.50 26.07 -39.82
C LEU A 9 -39.65 24.56 -39.57
N LEU A 10 -40.49 23.87 -40.35
CA LEU A 10 -40.64 22.42 -40.26
C LEU A 10 -39.34 21.69 -40.62
N MET A 11 -38.63 22.14 -41.66
CA MET A 11 -37.34 21.55 -42.03
C MET A 11 -36.31 21.72 -40.90
N CYS A 12 -36.24 22.90 -40.28
CA CYS A 12 -35.37 23.15 -39.12
C CYS A 12 -35.72 22.26 -37.93
N LEU A 13 -37.01 22.09 -37.62
CA LEU A 13 -37.46 21.22 -36.53
C LEU A 13 -37.08 19.76 -36.77
N VAL A 14 -37.31 19.25 -37.99
CA VAL A 14 -36.95 17.88 -38.36
C VAL A 14 -35.43 17.67 -38.27
N TYR A 15 -34.63 18.64 -38.74
CA TYR A 15 -33.18 18.57 -38.65
C TYR A 15 -32.70 18.54 -37.19
N ASN A 16 -33.20 19.44 -36.34
CA ASN A 16 -32.84 19.48 -34.93
C ASN A 16 -33.21 18.19 -34.19
N LEU A 17 -34.43 17.68 -34.41
CA LEU A 17 -34.88 16.40 -33.83
C LEU A 17 -33.99 15.22 -34.25
N TRP A 18 -33.59 15.17 -35.53
CA TRP A 18 -32.70 14.13 -36.03
C TRP A 18 -31.30 14.23 -35.40
N GLN A 19 -30.76 15.45 -35.32
CA GLN A 19 -29.45 15.70 -34.74
C GLN A 19 -29.42 15.37 -33.24
N ASP A 20 -30.43 15.80 -32.49
CA ASP A 20 -30.56 15.52 -31.06
C ASP A 20 -30.65 14.02 -30.79
N ASN A 21 -31.47 13.30 -31.57
CA ASN A 21 -31.59 11.85 -31.43
C ASN A 21 -30.25 11.14 -31.72
N ARG A 22 -29.52 11.60 -32.74
CA ARG A 22 -28.19 11.04 -33.06
C ARG A 22 -27.20 11.27 -31.92
N VAL A 23 -27.15 12.49 -31.37
CA VAL A 23 -26.26 12.83 -30.26
C VAL A 23 -26.63 12.04 -29.00
N ALA A 24 -27.92 11.87 -28.72
CA ALA A 24 -28.39 11.06 -27.61
C ALA A 24 -27.92 9.61 -27.72
N HIS A 25 -28.07 8.97 -28.89
CA HIS A 25 -27.58 7.62 -29.12
C HIS A 25 -26.05 7.50 -28.99
N GLN A 26 -25.29 8.48 -29.48
CA GLN A 26 -23.85 8.50 -29.30
C GLN A 26 -23.46 8.55 -27.82
N LYS A 27 -24.10 9.44 -27.04
CA LYS A 27 -23.86 9.54 -25.59
C LYS A 27 -24.23 8.26 -24.84
N ILE A 28 -25.35 7.64 -25.21
CA ILE A 28 -25.76 6.35 -24.62
C ILE A 28 -24.70 5.30 -24.89
N ASN A 29 -24.24 5.16 -26.14
CA ASN A 29 -23.21 4.18 -26.49
C ASN A 29 -21.89 4.43 -25.75
N GLU A 30 -21.47 5.69 -25.62
CA GLU A 30 -20.26 6.05 -24.88
C GLU A 30 -20.40 5.74 -23.38
N LEU A 31 -21.55 6.04 -22.78
CA LEU A 31 -21.84 5.72 -21.39
C LEU A 31 -21.88 4.22 -21.15
N SER A 32 -22.50 3.44 -22.04
CA SER A 32 -22.52 1.99 -21.98
C SER A 32 -21.11 1.38 -22.08
N ALA A 33 -20.27 1.89 -22.98
CA ALA A 33 -18.88 1.45 -23.08
C ALA A 33 -18.08 1.76 -21.82
N LYS A 34 -18.24 2.96 -21.25
CA LYS A 34 -17.61 3.36 -19.98
C LYS A 34 -18.08 2.51 -18.80
N LEU A 35 -19.37 2.17 -18.73
CA LEU A 35 -19.92 1.29 -17.72
C LEU A 35 -19.32 -0.12 -17.82
N LEU A 36 -19.26 -0.69 -19.02
CA LEU A 36 -18.68 -2.02 -19.23
C LEU A 36 -17.19 -2.06 -18.85
N GLN A 37 -16.44 -1.01 -19.18
CA GLN A 37 -15.04 -0.89 -18.78
C GLN A 37 -14.90 -0.78 -17.24
N LEU A 38 -15.77 0.00 -16.60
CA LEU A 38 -15.78 0.17 -15.14
C LEU A 38 -16.09 -1.16 -14.44
N GLU A 39 -17.10 -1.90 -14.90
CA GLU A 39 -17.47 -3.21 -14.37
C GLU A 39 -16.32 -4.20 -14.49
N ASN A 40 -15.69 -4.31 -15.66
CA ASN A 40 -14.54 -5.19 -15.87
C ASN A 40 -13.35 -4.80 -14.97
N ASN A 41 -13.11 -3.50 -14.78
CA ASN A 41 -12.06 -3.03 -13.87
C ASN A 41 -12.39 -3.35 -12.41
N ALA A 42 -13.64 -3.20 -11.98
CA ALA A 42 -14.06 -3.55 -10.63
C ALA A 42 -13.89 -5.05 -10.34
N ILE A 43 -14.25 -5.92 -11.30
CA ILE A 43 -14.05 -7.37 -11.20
C ILE A 43 -12.56 -7.70 -11.06
N LYS A 44 -11.70 -7.09 -11.88
CA LYS A 44 -10.24 -7.28 -11.82
C LYS A 44 -9.66 -6.82 -10.48
N GLN A 45 -10.06 -5.64 -10.01
CA GLN A 45 -9.58 -5.09 -8.74
C GLN A 45 -10.02 -5.95 -7.55
N ASN A 46 -11.26 -6.40 -7.52
CA ASN A 46 -11.73 -7.29 -6.46
C ASN A 46 -10.95 -8.60 -6.42
N LYS A 47 -10.63 -9.18 -7.59
CA LYS A 47 -9.78 -10.38 -7.66
C LYS A 47 -8.40 -10.13 -7.04
N ILE A 48 -7.75 -9.01 -7.38
CA ILE A 48 -6.44 -8.63 -6.83
C ILE A 48 -6.52 -8.43 -5.31
N ILE A 49 -7.60 -7.81 -4.81
CA ILE A 49 -7.80 -7.62 -3.37
C ILE A 49 -7.89 -8.97 -2.66
N THR A 50 -8.70 -9.90 -3.16
CA THR A 50 -8.81 -11.24 -2.57
C THR A 50 -7.48 -12.00 -2.59
N GLU A 51 -6.72 -11.92 -3.68
CA GLU A 51 -5.38 -12.53 -3.77
C GLU A 51 -4.41 -11.92 -2.76
N ASN A 52 -4.41 -10.58 -2.62
CA ASN A 52 -3.55 -9.88 -1.66
C ASN A 52 -3.93 -10.17 -0.20
N GLU A 53 -5.22 -10.27 0.12
CA GLU A 53 -5.70 -10.63 1.46
C GLU A 53 -5.23 -12.03 1.84
N ASN A 54 -5.31 -13.00 0.92
CA ASN A 54 -4.82 -14.35 1.15
C ASN A 54 -3.30 -14.37 1.35
N ALA A 55 -2.54 -13.70 0.48
CA ALA A 55 -1.08 -13.62 0.60
C ALA A 55 -0.66 -12.96 1.93
N THR A 56 -1.39 -11.94 2.38
CA THR A 56 -1.14 -11.26 3.67
C THR A 56 -1.33 -12.23 4.84
N ARG A 57 -2.39 -13.05 4.81
CA ARG A 57 -2.63 -14.07 5.83
C ARG A 57 -1.55 -15.15 5.84
N GLU A 58 -1.09 -15.60 4.68
CA GLU A 58 0.01 -16.57 4.58
C GLU A 58 1.31 -15.99 5.14
N LEU A 59 1.62 -14.73 4.82
CA LEU A 59 2.78 -14.01 5.35
C LEU A 59 2.69 -13.84 6.87
N GLU A 60 1.52 -13.52 7.40
CA GLU A 60 1.29 -13.39 8.85
C GLU A 60 1.51 -14.72 9.58
N ASN A 61 0.93 -15.81 9.05
CA ASN A 61 1.15 -17.16 9.60
C ASN A 61 2.64 -17.55 9.56
N THR A 62 3.32 -17.29 8.44
CA THR A 62 4.76 -17.58 8.30
C THR A 62 5.60 -16.74 9.26
N SER A 63 5.24 -15.46 9.43
CA SER A 63 5.93 -14.58 10.38
C SER A 63 5.75 -15.07 11.81
N GLN A 64 4.55 -15.49 12.18
CA GLN A 64 4.26 -16.05 13.50
C GLN A 64 5.06 -17.33 13.75
N GLU A 65 5.07 -18.28 12.80
CA GLU A 65 5.85 -19.51 12.91
C GLU A 65 7.36 -19.22 13.08
N GLN A 66 7.88 -18.25 12.34
CA GLN A 66 9.28 -17.81 12.48
C GLN A 66 9.55 -17.19 13.85
N GLN A 67 8.64 -16.37 14.38
CA GLN A 67 8.76 -15.78 15.71
C GLN A 67 8.73 -16.85 16.80
N GLU A 68 7.84 -17.83 16.70
CA GLU A 68 7.76 -18.96 17.62
C GLU A 68 9.07 -19.77 17.60
N LYS A 69 9.58 -20.08 16.41
CA LYS A 69 10.86 -20.77 16.25
C LYS A 69 12.04 -20.00 16.84
N ILE A 70 12.11 -18.69 16.62
CA ILE A 70 13.15 -17.84 17.21
C ILE A 70 13.03 -17.85 18.74
N ASN A 71 11.81 -17.75 19.27
CA ASN A 71 11.56 -17.76 20.71
C ASN A 71 11.98 -19.09 21.34
N GLU A 72 11.72 -20.23 20.69
CA GLU A 72 12.21 -21.53 21.13
C GLU A 72 13.74 -21.63 21.13
N LEU A 73 14.39 -21.12 20.07
CA LEU A 73 15.85 -21.09 19.98
C LEU A 73 16.50 -20.20 21.05
N LEU A 74 15.85 -19.08 21.41
CA LEU A 74 16.32 -18.19 22.48
C LEU A 74 16.09 -18.78 23.87
N LYS A 75 14.93 -19.42 24.08
CA LYS A 75 14.59 -20.05 25.37
C LYS A 75 15.57 -21.17 25.74
N ASN A 76 16.06 -21.91 24.74
CA ASN A 76 17.00 -23.01 24.95
C ASN A 76 18.46 -22.61 24.63
N ASN A 77 18.80 -21.33 24.75
CA ASN A 77 20.13 -20.84 24.43
C ASN A 77 21.07 -20.93 25.65
N ASP A 78 21.81 -22.04 25.76
CA ASP A 78 22.79 -22.25 26.83
C ASP A 78 23.88 -21.15 26.90
N CYS A 79 24.17 -20.45 25.80
CA CYS A 79 25.12 -19.33 25.81
C CYS A 79 24.56 -18.06 26.49
N ALA A 80 23.24 -17.88 26.53
CA ALA A 80 22.60 -16.75 27.21
C ALA A 80 22.48 -16.99 28.72
N ASP A 81 22.27 -18.24 29.14
CA ASP A 81 22.14 -18.62 30.55
C ASP A 81 23.49 -18.87 31.24
N GLN A 82 24.58 -18.99 30.47
CA GLN A 82 25.92 -19.11 31.03
C GLN A 82 26.43 -17.76 31.56
N PRO A 83 26.96 -17.73 32.80
CA PRO A 83 27.58 -16.53 33.33
C PRO A 83 28.81 -16.17 32.48
N VAL A 84 28.85 -14.91 32.03
CA VAL A 84 29.98 -14.39 31.26
C VAL A 84 31.28 -14.65 32.02
N PRO A 85 32.30 -15.29 31.40
CA PRO A 85 33.56 -15.60 32.06
C PRO A 85 34.18 -14.37 32.73
N VAL A 86 34.70 -14.56 33.95
CA VAL A 86 35.24 -13.48 34.79
C VAL A 86 36.33 -12.66 34.07
N SER A 87 37.12 -13.29 33.22
CA SER A 87 38.14 -12.62 32.41
C SER A 87 37.54 -11.60 31.43
N ILE A 88 36.41 -11.94 30.79
CA ILE A 88 35.71 -11.09 29.85
C ILE A 88 34.97 -9.97 30.59
N SER A 89 34.28 -10.28 31.68
CA SER A 89 33.57 -9.27 32.47
C SER A 89 34.52 -8.27 33.12
N ASN A 90 35.68 -8.70 33.62
CA ASN A 90 36.73 -7.79 34.12
C ASN A 90 37.33 -6.93 33.01
N SER A 91 37.57 -7.49 31.82
CA SER A 91 38.02 -6.73 30.65
C SER A 91 37.03 -5.64 30.27
N LEU A 92 35.73 -5.97 30.19
CA LEU A 92 34.66 -5.02 29.90
C LEU A 92 34.54 -3.95 30.99
N TYR A 93 34.62 -4.32 32.27
CA TYR A 93 34.62 -3.38 33.39
C TYR A 93 35.79 -2.39 33.30
N ASN A 94 37.01 -2.89 33.08
CA ASN A 94 38.20 -2.05 32.95
C ASN A 94 38.13 -1.11 31.76
N ARG A 95 37.57 -1.58 30.63
CA ARG A 95 37.31 -0.75 29.45
C ARG A 95 36.27 0.33 29.71
N ALA A 96 35.17 0.01 30.39
CA ALA A 96 34.16 0.99 30.76
C ALA A 96 34.71 2.03 31.75
N LYS A 97 35.53 1.60 32.71
CA LYS A 97 36.23 2.48 33.65
C LYS A 97 37.22 3.41 32.96
N SER A 98 38.03 2.88 32.03
CA SER A 98 39.00 3.70 31.29
C SER A 98 38.32 4.73 30.39
N LEU A 99 37.20 4.38 29.76
CA LEU A 99 36.40 5.33 28.98
C LEU A 99 35.83 6.44 29.86
N ARG A 100 35.28 6.12 31.04
CA ARG A 100 34.81 7.13 32.00
C ARG A 100 35.94 8.05 32.46
N GLN A 101 37.11 7.51 32.78
CA GLN A 101 38.28 8.29 33.17
C GLN A 101 38.84 9.14 32.03
N SER A 102 38.80 8.63 30.79
CA SER A 102 39.24 9.34 29.59
C SER A 102 38.30 10.49 29.20
N THR A 103 37.04 10.45 29.66
CA THR A 103 36.04 11.49 29.39
C THR A 103 35.85 12.43 30.59
N ASP A 104 36.54 12.15 31.71
CA ASP A 104 36.51 12.95 32.92
C ASP A 104 37.35 14.23 32.71
N THR A 105 36.70 15.28 32.19
CA THR A 105 37.27 16.61 31.93
C THR A 105 37.48 17.44 33.20
N SER A 106 37.32 16.83 34.39
CA SER A 106 37.44 17.50 35.69
C SER A 106 38.89 17.82 36.11
N LYS A 107 39.91 17.35 35.38
CA LYS A 107 41.29 17.84 35.55
C LYS A 107 41.59 18.94 34.53
N PRO A 108 41.92 20.17 34.97
CA PRO A 108 42.26 21.25 34.06
C PRO A 108 43.54 20.88 33.30
N ALA A 109 43.51 21.09 31.98
CA ALA A 109 44.70 21.06 31.14
C ALA A 109 45.72 22.04 31.73
N LYS A 110 46.90 21.51 32.02
CA LYS A 110 48.00 22.24 32.64
C LYS A 110 48.71 23.13 31.63
#